data_AF-A0A8J7TV49-F1
#
_entry.id   AF-A0A8J7TV49-F1
#
_cell.length_a   1.000
_cell.length_b   1.000
_cell.length_c   1.000
_cell.angle_alpha   90.00
_cell.angle_beta   90.00
_cell.angle_gamma   90.00
#
_symmetry.space_group_name_H-M   'P 1'
#
loop_
_entity.id
_entity.type
_entity.pdbx_description
1 polymer ?
#
loop_
_entity_poly.entity_id
_entity_poly.type
_entity_poly.pdbx_seq_one_letter_code
_entity_poly.pdbx_strand_id
1 'polypeptide(L)'
;MRRPRPPPLVSMWMLDVFCCALGCVTLLWLLKTREAGEISEEASQAASLVVETRGQLDEANRIAALRLANAEKLSADVDSLNKRLAVMRQERDENAKHLALAEEELDKTKKDLVAARKRVDDLEKMTAGLNSQLTASDAELVKKRGELELLNKQLEMAKKVVSELDVLVRSKEQARTEFESKLRESEKKLDEVTRSVGDQAKMQARIDKLEKDLKAERTRLDEANVTIVDLQGTKAKLADKLNKIQIESDNKFAGIAMTGKNVVFLVDMSGSMDRTEENVPAPDKWPTVRDTVCKVMRSIPDLEKFQVILFSGRVRYLLEAGEWMPYEKEKSIDRVHKAITAVKPAEDTNLYAGLEEAFKYRAKGLDTVYFFSDGLPTSGPGLTAVQERSLTSETERSAILSRHIRRTLATTWNRPEPGKAKVRINSIGFFYESPDVGAFLWALSRENDGSFVGMSRP
;
A
#
# COMPACT_ATOMS: atom_id res chain seq x y z
N MET A 1 150.94 135.20 -76.31
CA MET A 1 150.25 134.12 -77.04
C MET A 1 149.07 133.61 -76.22
N ARG A 2 147.86 133.56 -76.80
CA ARG A 2 146.69 132.85 -76.24
C ARG A 2 146.95 131.32 -76.29
N ARG A 3 146.45 130.56 -75.31
CA ARG A 3 145.62 129.32 -75.46
C ARG A 3 145.31 128.65 -74.10
N PRO A 4 144.23 127.84 -73.98
CA PRO A 4 143.14 128.06 -73.01
C PRO A 4 143.01 126.98 -71.91
N ARG A 5 142.29 127.33 -70.83
CA ARG A 5 141.87 126.42 -69.74
C ARG A 5 140.81 125.41 -70.22
N PRO A 6 140.87 124.13 -69.81
CA PRO A 6 139.80 123.17 -70.04
C PRO A 6 138.62 123.38 -69.06
N PRO A 7 137.37 123.21 -69.51
CA PRO A 7 136.15 123.42 -68.72
C PRO A 7 135.80 122.23 -67.80
N PRO A 8 135.00 122.46 -66.72
CA PRO A 8 134.52 121.42 -65.81
C PRO A 8 133.49 120.48 -66.49
N LEU A 9 133.60 119.18 -66.19
CA LEU A 9 132.96 118.06 -66.89
C LEU A 9 131.50 117.78 -66.52
N VAL A 10 130.87 118.52 -65.60
CA VAL A 10 129.44 118.31 -65.28
C VAL A 10 128.76 119.66 -65.03
N SER A 11 127.63 119.86 -65.68
CA SER A 11 126.83 121.08 -65.62
C SER A 11 125.51 120.83 -64.89
N MET A 12 124.99 121.83 -64.17
CA MET A 12 123.87 121.69 -63.23
C MET A 12 122.58 121.12 -63.87
N TRP A 13 122.32 121.41 -65.14
CA TRP A 13 121.21 120.84 -65.92
C TRP A 13 121.35 119.34 -66.23
N MET A 14 122.57 118.79 -66.24
CA MET A 14 122.79 117.35 -66.42
C MET A 14 122.33 116.56 -65.20
N LEU A 15 122.45 117.13 -63.99
CA LEU A 15 122.00 116.52 -62.74
C LEU A 15 120.46 116.44 -62.67
N ASP A 16 119.77 117.49 -63.14
CA ASP A 16 118.29 117.52 -63.21
C ASP A 16 117.74 116.44 -64.16
N VAL A 17 118.39 116.21 -65.31
CA VAL A 17 117.98 115.14 -66.26
C VAL A 17 118.17 113.75 -65.66
N PHE A 18 119.28 113.51 -64.95
CA PHE A 18 119.49 112.24 -64.26
C PHE A 18 118.51 112.05 -63.09
N CYS A 19 118.21 113.11 -62.33
CA CYS A 19 117.23 113.05 -61.23
C CYS A 19 115.81 112.76 -61.77
N CYS A 20 115.44 113.35 -62.91
CA CYS A 20 114.14 113.12 -63.53
C CYS A 20 114.02 111.71 -64.14
N ALA A 21 115.06 111.23 -64.83
CA ALA A 21 115.11 109.87 -65.37
C ALA A 21 115.09 108.81 -64.24
N LEU A 22 115.86 109.02 -63.17
CA LEU A 22 115.86 108.15 -61.99
C LEU A 22 114.49 108.19 -61.28
N GLY A 23 113.87 109.37 -61.19
CA GLY A 23 112.52 109.55 -60.67
C GLY A 23 111.48 108.74 -61.45
N CYS A 24 111.50 108.81 -62.79
CA CYS A 24 110.59 108.02 -63.63
C CYS A 24 110.83 106.50 -63.49
N VAL A 25 112.09 106.05 -63.43
CA VAL A 25 112.42 104.63 -63.25
C VAL A 25 111.99 104.11 -61.88
N THR A 26 112.24 104.88 -60.81
CA THR A 26 111.78 104.52 -59.46
C THR A 26 110.26 104.49 -59.35
N LEU A 27 109.56 105.41 -60.01
CA LEU A 27 108.08 105.43 -60.03
C LEU A 27 107.52 104.23 -60.82
N LEU A 28 108.10 103.89 -61.98
CA LEU A 28 107.74 102.68 -62.73
C LEU A 28 108.00 101.40 -61.93
N TRP A 29 109.11 101.34 -61.19
CA TRP A 29 109.43 100.21 -60.32
C TRP A 29 108.43 100.08 -59.16
N LEU A 30 108.08 101.18 -58.49
CA LEU A 30 107.07 101.21 -57.43
C LEU A 30 105.68 100.82 -57.97
N LEU A 31 105.31 101.31 -59.15
CA LEU A 31 104.02 100.99 -59.79
C LEU A 31 103.96 99.52 -60.20
N LYS A 32 105.04 98.96 -60.77
CA LYS A 32 105.15 97.52 -61.06
C LYS A 32 105.17 96.64 -59.80
N THR A 33 105.80 97.12 -58.73
CA THR A 33 105.82 96.40 -57.44
C THR A 33 104.42 96.42 -56.80
N ARG A 34 103.68 97.52 -56.94
CA ARG A 34 102.27 97.61 -56.51
C ARG A 34 101.36 96.72 -57.35
N GLU A 35 101.45 96.77 -58.68
CA GLU A 35 100.68 95.89 -59.58
C GLU A 35 100.95 94.41 -59.28
N ALA A 36 102.20 94.03 -59.05
CA ALA A 36 102.56 92.66 -58.66
C ALA A 36 101.98 92.29 -57.27
N GLY A 37 101.91 93.24 -56.34
CA GLY A 37 101.27 93.09 -55.04
C GLY A 37 99.75 92.85 -55.17
N GLU A 38 99.07 93.69 -55.97
CA GLU A 38 97.63 93.57 -56.25
C GLU A 38 97.32 92.22 -56.93
N ILE A 39 98.09 91.80 -57.94
CA ILE A 39 97.95 90.49 -58.60
C ILE A 39 98.22 89.35 -57.62
N SER A 40 99.23 89.46 -56.75
CA SER A 40 99.53 88.45 -55.74
C SER A 40 98.42 88.33 -54.70
N GLU A 41 97.80 89.45 -54.31
CA GLU A 41 96.69 89.49 -53.37
C GLU A 41 95.42 88.89 -53.99
N GLU A 42 95.09 89.25 -55.23
CA GLU A 42 94.01 88.64 -56.01
C GLU A 42 94.24 87.13 -56.20
N ALA A 43 95.45 86.71 -56.54
CA ALA A 43 95.80 85.29 -56.67
C ALA A 43 95.68 84.55 -55.33
N SER A 44 96.05 85.18 -54.22
CA SER A 44 95.90 84.62 -52.87
C SER A 44 94.42 84.51 -52.48
N GLN A 45 93.62 85.53 -52.76
CA GLN A 45 92.17 85.53 -52.51
C GLN A 45 91.47 84.47 -53.37
N ALA A 46 91.81 84.36 -54.65
CA ALA A 46 91.30 83.33 -55.54
C ALA A 46 91.69 81.92 -55.08
N ALA A 47 92.94 81.72 -54.64
CA ALA A 47 93.39 80.45 -54.07
C ALA A 47 92.61 80.09 -52.79
N SER A 48 92.36 81.06 -51.91
CA SER A 48 91.54 80.87 -50.70
C SER A 48 90.11 80.47 -51.03
N LEU A 49 89.47 81.14 -52.00
CA LEU A 49 88.12 80.81 -52.46
C LEU A 49 88.05 79.41 -53.10
N VAL A 50 89.07 79.01 -53.86
CA VAL A 50 89.15 77.64 -54.42
C VAL A 50 89.26 76.60 -53.31
N VAL A 51 90.02 76.87 -52.25
CA VAL A 51 90.11 75.97 -51.09
C VAL A 51 88.77 75.89 -50.35
N GLU A 52 88.11 77.01 -50.11
CA GLU A 52 86.80 77.05 -49.45
C GLU A 52 85.71 76.32 -50.25
N THR A 53 85.61 76.60 -51.55
CA THR A 53 84.63 75.96 -52.45
C THR A 53 84.88 74.47 -52.59
N ARG A 54 86.14 74.01 -52.61
CA ARG A 54 86.48 72.59 -52.54
C ARG A 54 86.04 71.96 -51.21
N GLY A 55 86.26 72.64 -50.09
CA GLY A 55 85.79 72.20 -48.78
C GLY A 55 84.26 72.07 -48.71
N GLN A 56 83.53 73.04 -49.27
CA GLN A 56 82.07 72.99 -49.37
C GLN A 56 81.59 71.86 -50.29
N LEU A 57 82.27 71.63 -51.43
CA LEU A 57 81.95 70.54 -52.34
C LEU A 57 82.19 69.17 -51.70
N ASP A 58 83.31 69.01 -50.98
CA ASP A 58 83.61 67.77 -50.26
C ASP A 58 82.58 67.49 -49.16
N GLU A 59 82.15 68.51 -48.42
CA GLU A 59 81.11 68.37 -47.41
C GLU A 59 79.74 68.06 -48.03
N ALA A 60 79.37 68.72 -49.13
CA ALA A 60 78.15 68.42 -49.87
C ALA A 60 78.16 66.97 -50.40
N ASN A 61 79.30 66.50 -50.91
CA ASN A 61 79.48 65.12 -51.37
C ASN A 61 79.35 64.11 -50.22
N ARG A 62 79.90 64.40 -49.03
CA ARG A 62 79.71 63.57 -47.83
C ARG A 62 78.24 63.48 -47.41
N ILE A 63 77.54 64.62 -47.37
CA ILE A 63 76.12 64.66 -47.03
C ILE A 63 75.29 63.88 -48.06
N ALA A 64 75.59 64.04 -49.36
CA ALA A 64 74.92 63.30 -50.42
C ALA A 64 75.15 61.78 -50.28
N ALA A 65 76.38 61.35 -50.00
CA ALA A 65 76.70 59.94 -49.77
C ALA A 65 75.95 59.37 -48.54
N LEU A 66 75.90 60.12 -47.43
CA LEU A 66 75.12 59.74 -46.24
C LEU A 66 73.62 59.63 -46.52
N ARG A 67 73.06 60.58 -47.28
CA ARG A 67 71.64 60.54 -47.69
C ARG A 67 71.34 59.35 -48.58
N LEU A 68 72.24 59.01 -49.50
CA LEU A 68 72.09 57.85 -50.37
C LEU A 68 72.13 56.55 -49.57
N ALA A 69 73.10 56.40 -48.66
CA ALA A 69 73.17 55.25 -47.75
C ALA A 69 71.92 55.12 -46.85
N ASN A 70 71.38 56.24 -46.36
CA ASN A 70 70.14 56.25 -45.57
C ASN A 70 68.91 55.89 -46.43
N ALA A 71 68.85 56.36 -47.67
CA ALA A 71 67.77 56.02 -48.60
C ALA A 71 67.78 54.53 -48.96
N GLU A 72 68.97 53.95 -49.19
CA GLU A 72 69.14 52.50 -49.41
C GLU A 72 68.70 51.69 -48.20
N LYS A 73 69.10 52.11 -46.99
CA LYS A 73 68.66 51.46 -45.75
C LYS A 73 67.15 51.53 -45.57
N LEU A 74 66.54 52.70 -45.80
CA LEU A 74 65.10 52.87 -45.69
C LEU A 74 64.34 52.03 -46.74
N SER A 75 64.88 51.92 -47.95
CA SER A 75 64.33 51.04 -48.99
C SER A 75 64.35 49.57 -48.55
N ALA A 76 65.48 49.11 -47.98
CA ALA A 76 65.60 47.75 -47.45
C ALA A 76 64.63 47.49 -46.29
N ASP A 77 64.44 48.46 -45.39
CA ASP A 77 63.49 48.37 -44.29
C ASP A 77 62.04 48.30 -44.81
N VAL A 78 61.67 49.13 -45.78
CA VAL A 78 60.36 49.10 -46.45
C VAL A 78 60.11 47.74 -47.12
N ASP A 79 61.10 47.18 -47.82
CA ASP A 79 60.98 45.86 -48.43
C ASP A 79 60.82 44.76 -47.37
N SER A 80 61.53 44.84 -46.26
CA SER A 80 61.41 43.90 -45.15
C SER A 80 60.03 43.97 -44.48
N LEU A 81 59.49 45.17 -44.29
CA LEU A 81 58.16 45.40 -43.71
C LEU A 81 57.06 44.94 -44.65
N ASN A 82 57.20 45.18 -45.95
CA ASN A 82 56.26 44.69 -46.96
C ASN A 82 56.22 43.16 -47.00
N LYS A 83 57.38 42.49 -46.88
CA LYS A 83 57.44 41.03 -46.75
C LYS A 83 56.75 40.54 -45.48
N ARG A 84 57.01 41.16 -44.33
CA ARG A 84 56.32 40.81 -43.06
C ARG A 84 54.81 41.02 -43.15
N LEU A 85 54.38 42.13 -43.76
CA LEU A 85 52.96 42.45 -43.93
C LEU A 85 52.27 41.45 -44.87
N ALA A 86 52.95 40.97 -45.91
CA ALA A 86 52.45 39.90 -46.77
C ALA A 86 52.25 38.59 -46.00
N VAL A 87 53.22 38.18 -45.17
CA VAL A 87 53.11 36.99 -44.31
C VAL A 87 51.95 37.14 -43.31
N MET A 88 51.86 38.27 -42.62
CA MET A 88 50.77 38.54 -41.68
C MET A 88 49.38 38.52 -42.35
N ARG A 89 49.28 39.00 -43.60
CA ARG A 89 48.04 38.90 -44.39
C ARG A 89 47.70 37.45 -44.71
N GLN A 90 48.70 36.65 -45.10
CA GLN A 90 48.51 35.22 -45.36
C GLN A 90 48.04 34.49 -44.09
N GLU A 91 48.70 34.70 -42.95
CA GLU A 91 48.30 34.10 -41.67
C GLU A 91 46.90 34.53 -41.26
N ARG A 92 46.53 35.80 -41.45
CA ARG A 92 45.17 36.29 -41.21
C ARG A 92 44.15 35.57 -42.09
N ASP A 93 44.45 35.40 -43.38
CA ASP A 93 43.55 34.76 -44.32
C ASP A 93 43.42 33.24 -44.05
N GLU A 94 44.49 32.59 -43.61
CA GLU A 94 44.47 31.20 -43.13
C GLU A 94 43.65 31.06 -41.84
N ASN A 95 43.88 31.93 -40.87
CA ASN A 95 43.10 31.95 -39.62
C ASN A 95 41.61 32.24 -39.87
N ALA A 96 41.28 33.12 -40.83
CA ALA A 96 39.90 33.38 -41.21
C ALA A 96 39.22 32.12 -41.81
N LYS A 97 39.95 31.32 -42.60
CA LYS A 97 39.46 30.03 -43.09
C LYS A 97 39.26 29.03 -41.96
N HIS A 98 40.22 28.93 -41.03
CA HIS A 98 40.08 28.05 -39.87
C HIS A 98 38.91 28.43 -38.97
N LEU A 99 38.69 29.73 -38.76
CA LEU A 99 37.54 30.22 -38.00
C LEU A 99 36.22 29.86 -38.69
N ALA A 100 36.12 30.05 -40.01
CA ALA A 100 34.92 29.69 -40.76
C ALA A 100 34.62 28.18 -40.69
N LEU A 101 35.65 27.33 -40.78
CA LEU A 101 35.49 25.88 -40.62
C LEU A 101 35.04 25.50 -39.20
N ALA A 102 35.63 26.12 -38.18
CA ALA A 102 35.24 25.88 -36.79
C ALA A 102 33.80 26.35 -36.50
N GLU A 103 33.36 27.47 -37.10
CA GLU A 103 31.97 27.94 -37.01
C GLU A 103 31.00 26.98 -37.68
N GLU A 104 31.37 26.40 -38.83
CA GLU A 104 30.56 25.38 -39.51
C GLU A 104 30.46 24.08 -38.69
N GLU A 105 31.56 23.62 -38.09
CA GLU A 105 31.56 22.48 -37.18
C GLU A 105 30.73 22.75 -35.92
N LEU A 106 30.80 23.98 -35.39
CA LEU A 106 30.00 24.39 -34.24
C LEU A 106 28.49 24.39 -34.56
N ASP A 107 28.09 24.81 -35.77
CA ASP A 107 26.70 24.75 -36.19
C ASP A 107 26.21 23.30 -36.37
N LYS A 108 27.03 22.43 -36.98
CA LYS A 108 26.75 20.99 -37.11
C LYS A 108 26.57 20.33 -35.74
N THR A 109 27.53 20.53 -34.83
CA THR A 109 27.47 19.96 -33.48
C THR A 109 26.29 20.50 -32.66
N LYS A 110 25.92 21.78 -32.81
CA LYS A 110 24.69 22.33 -32.21
C LYS A 110 23.43 21.63 -32.74
N LYS A 111 23.34 21.41 -34.05
CA LYS A 111 22.21 20.67 -34.66
C LYS A 111 22.15 19.23 -34.16
N ASP A 112 23.29 18.55 -34.08
CA ASP A 112 23.39 17.19 -33.55
C ASP A 112 23.01 17.13 -32.07
N LEU A 113 23.41 18.12 -31.27
CA LEU A 113 23.03 18.22 -29.85
C LEU A 113 21.52 18.39 -29.69
N VAL A 114 20.87 19.23 -30.52
CA VAL A 114 19.41 19.39 -30.52
C VAL A 114 18.72 18.08 -30.90
N ALA A 115 19.22 17.38 -31.92
CA ALA A 115 18.69 16.08 -32.32
C ALA A 115 18.88 15.01 -31.22
N ALA A 116 20.03 15.00 -30.54
CA ALA A 116 20.31 14.10 -29.43
C ALA A 116 19.38 14.38 -28.23
N ARG A 117 19.16 15.65 -27.88
CA ARG A 117 18.20 16.04 -26.82
C ARG A 117 16.79 15.57 -27.14
N LYS A 118 16.34 15.74 -28.39
CA LYS A 118 15.03 15.24 -28.81
C LYS A 118 14.92 13.72 -28.67
N ARG A 119 15.98 12.97 -29.02
CA ARG A 119 16.01 11.51 -28.81
C ARG A 119 15.95 11.13 -27.33
N VAL A 120 16.60 11.89 -26.45
CA VAL A 120 16.51 11.69 -25.00
C VAL A 120 15.08 11.91 -24.53
N ASP A 121 14.43 13.03 -24.92
CA ASP A 121 13.04 13.31 -24.56
C ASP A 121 12.07 12.21 -25.06
N ASP A 122 12.28 11.69 -26.27
CA ASP A 122 11.48 10.60 -26.82
C ASP A 122 11.70 9.29 -26.06
N LEU A 123 12.95 8.97 -25.66
CA LEU A 123 13.27 7.80 -24.83
C LEU A 123 12.71 7.93 -23.41
N GLU A 124 12.73 9.12 -22.82
CA GLU A 124 12.10 9.38 -21.51
C GLU A 124 10.59 9.15 -21.56
N LYS A 125 9.92 9.59 -22.64
CA LYS A 125 8.50 9.29 -22.85
C LYS A 125 8.24 7.80 -23.03
N MET A 126 9.08 7.10 -23.79
CA MET A 126 8.95 5.64 -23.98
C MET A 126 9.15 4.87 -22.67
N THR A 127 10.16 5.24 -21.88
CA THR A 127 10.44 4.60 -20.58
C THR A 127 9.32 4.88 -19.57
N ALA A 128 8.78 6.10 -19.53
CA ALA A 128 7.60 6.42 -18.71
C ALA A 128 6.38 5.61 -19.16
N GLY A 129 6.14 5.49 -20.47
CA GLY A 129 5.08 4.67 -21.04
C GLY A 129 5.21 3.19 -20.66
N LEU A 130 6.40 2.60 -20.85
CA LEU A 130 6.69 1.21 -20.47
C LEU A 130 6.55 0.99 -18.96
N ASN A 131 7.00 1.94 -18.13
CA ASN A 131 6.87 1.83 -16.69
C ASN A 131 5.39 1.85 -16.27
N SER A 132 4.56 2.70 -16.90
CA SER A 132 3.12 2.70 -16.66
C SER A 132 2.46 1.37 -17.04
N GLN A 133 2.84 0.78 -18.18
CA GLN A 133 2.37 -0.54 -18.60
C GLN A 133 2.81 -1.64 -17.64
N LEU A 134 4.08 -1.62 -17.18
CA LEU A 134 4.59 -2.58 -16.21
C LEU A 134 3.81 -2.51 -14.89
N THR A 135 3.58 -1.30 -14.36
CA THR A 135 2.78 -1.14 -13.13
C THR A 135 1.33 -1.61 -13.30
N ALA A 136 0.73 -1.42 -14.48
CA ALA A 136 -0.60 -1.92 -14.78
C ALA A 136 -0.63 -3.46 -14.85
N SER A 137 0.36 -4.07 -15.53
CA SER A 137 0.50 -5.53 -15.58
C SER A 137 0.80 -6.14 -14.21
N ASP A 138 1.62 -5.50 -13.38
CA ASP A 138 1.87 -5.95 -12.00
C ASP A 138 0.60 -5.89 -11.14
N ALA A 139 -0.18 -4.82 -11.26
CA ALA A 139 -1.47 -4.72 -10.58
C ALA A 139 -2.45 -5.83 -11.03
N GLU A 140 -2.48 -6.14 -12.32
CA GLU A 140 -3.28 -7.24 -12.86
C GLU A 140 -2.80 -8.61 -12.35
N LEU A 141 -1.49 -8.85 -12.29
CA LEU A 141 -0.92 -10.08 -11.73
C LEU A 141 -1.23 -10.24 -10.24
N VAL A 142 -1.19 -9.15 -9.46
CA VAL A 142 -1.60 -9.17 -8.04
C VAL A 142 -3.07 -9.55 -7.92
N LYS A 143 -3.94 -8.95 -8.75
CA LYS A 143 -5.37 -9.32 -8.77
C LYS A 143 -5.58 -10.78 -9.14
N LYS A 144 -4.90 -11.28 -10.17
CA LYS A 144 -4.97 -12.68 -10.61
C LYS A 144 -4.45 -13.66 -9.56
N ARG A 145 -3.40 -13.29 -8.82
CA ARG A 145 -2.91 -14.07 -7.66
C ARG A 145 -3.94 -14.12 -6.54
N GLY A 146 -4.59 -13.00 -6.23
CA GLY A 146 -5.69 -12.96 -5.26
C GLY A 146 -6.88 -13.84 -5.67
N GLU A 147 -7.27 -13.79 -6.95
CA GLU A 147 -8.32 -14.66 -7.52
C GLU A 147 -7.94 -16.16 -7.41
N LEU A 148 -6.68 -16.51 -7.71
CA LEU A 148 -6.18 -17.89 -7.58
C LEU A 148 -6.14 -18.37 -6.12
N GLU A 149 -5.73 -17.52 -5.17
CA GLU A 149 -5.76 -17.88 -3.75
C GLU A 149 -7.18 -18.12 -3.24
N LEU A 150 -8.14 -17.30 -3.67
CA LEU A 150 -9.55 -17.49 -3.32
C LEU A 150 -10.08 -18.80 -3.91
N LEU A 151 -9.80 -19.06 -5.19
CA LEU A 151 -10.21 -20.29 -5.86
C LEU A 151 -9.59 -21.53 -5.20
N ASN A 152 -8.33 -21.45 -4.77
CA ASN A 152 -7.66 -22.54 -4.07
C ASN A 152 -8.26 -22.79 -2.68
N LYS A 153 -8.65 -21.73 -1.95
CA LYS A 153 -9.41 -21.88 -0.69
C LYS A 153 -10.76 -22.53 -0.92
N GLN A 154 -11.49 -22.13 -1.96
CA GLN A 154 -12.76 -22.74 -2.33
C GLN A 154 -12.60 -24.22 -2.69
N LEU A 155 -11.54 -24.58 -3.44
CA LEU A 155 -11.22 -25.95 -3.79
C LEU A 155 -10.94 -26.80 -2.54
N GLU A 156 -10.17 -26.29 -1.57
CA GLU A 156 -9.89 -26.99 -0.32
C GLU A 156 -11.14 -27.14 0.55
N MET A 157 -12.02 -26.13 0.60
CA MET A 157 -13.32 -26.27 1.27
C MET A 157 -14.19 -27.32 0.58
N ALA A 158 -14.27 -27.32 -0.75
CA ALA A 158 -15.02 -28.31 -1.52
C ALA A 158 -14.48 -29.73 -1.28
N LYS A 159 -13.16 -29.92 -1.24
CA LYS A 159 -12.55 -31.21 -0.89
C LYS A 159 -12.95 -31.70 0.50
N LYS A 160 -12.97 -30.80 1.50
CA LYS A 160 -13.44 -31.15 2.86
C LYS A 160 -14.90 -31.58 2.85
N VAL A 161 -15.77 -30.81 2.19
CA VAL A 161 -17.19 -31.16 2.05
C VAL A 161 -17.35 -32.53 1.38
N VAL A 162 -16.61 -32.81 0.31
CA VAL A 162 -16.63 -34.13 -0.36
C VAL A 162 -16.20 -35.23 0.60
N SER A 163 -15.14 -35.02 1.41
CA SER A 163 -14.69 -36.01 2.38
C SER A 163 -15.71 -36.27 3.50
N GLU A 164 -16.39 -35.22 3.97
CA GLU A 164 -17.47 -35.33 4.97
C GLU A 164 -18.68 -36.05 4.37
N LEU A 165 -19.03 -35.76 3.10
CA LEU A 165 -20.08 -36.45 2.38
C LEU A 165 -19.76 -37.94 2.21
N ASP A 166 -18.52 -38.31 1.90
CA ASP A 166 -18.13 -39.73 1.75
C ASP A 166 -18.29 -40.48 3.09
N VAL A 167 -17.88 -39.86 4.21
CA VAL A 167 -18.09 -40.43 5.55
C VAL A 167 -19.59 -40.59 5.84
N LEU A 168 -20.39 -39.57 5.53
CA LEU A 168 -21.84 -39.62 5.74
C LEU A 168 -22.50 -40.71 4.90
N VAL A 169 -22.13 -40.82 3.62
CA VAL A 169 -22.64 -41.87 2.71
C VAL A 169 -22.29 -43.24 3.27
N ARG A 170 -21.05 -43.48 3.71
CA ARG A 170 -20.67 -44.76 4.33
C ARG A 170 -21.49 -45.07 5.59
N SER A 171 -21.71 -44.07 6.45
CA SER A 171 -22.52 -44.23 7.66
C SER A 171 -23.99 -44.56 7.33
N LYS A 172 -24.54 -43.94 6.28
CA LYS A 172 -25.91 -44.19 5.82
C LYS A 172 -26.04 -45.56 5.18
N GLU A 173 -25.04 -46.00 4.42
CA GLU A 173 -25.01 -47.34 3.84
C GLU A 173 -24.94 -48.41 4.93
N GLN A 174 -24.11 -48.22 5.97
CA GLN A 174 -24.07 -49.10 7.14
C GLN A 174 -25.43 -49.16 7.85
N ALA A 175 -26.03 -48.01 8.15
CA ALA A 175 -27.35 -47.96 8.77
C ALA A 175 -28.41 -48.66 7.90
N ARG A 176 -28.37 -48.47 6.58
CA ARG A 176 -29.26 -49.17 5.64
C ARG A 176 -29.09 -50.69 5.72
N THR A 177 -27.85 -51.19 5.71
CA THR A 177 -27.60 -52.64 5.84
C THR A 177 -28.09 -53.20 7.17
N GLU A 178 -27.93 -52.46 8.27
CA GLU A 178 -28.50 -52.84 9.57
C GLU A 178 -30.03 -52.87 9.52
N PHE A 179 -30.66 -51.84 8.94
CA PHE A 179 -32.12 -51.83 8.81
C PHE A 179 -32.64 -52.96 7.93
N GLU A 180 -31.97 -53.27 6.82
CA GLU A 180 -32.31 -54.42 5.96
C GLU A 180 -32.19 -55.74 6.72
N SER A 181 -31.17 -55.91 7.58
CA SER A 181 -31.04 -57.11 8.43
C SER A 181 -32.18 -57.23 9.46
N LYS A 182 -32.56 -56.11 10.11
CA LYS A 182 -33.67 -56.05 11.06
C LYS A 182 -35.02 -56.31 10.38
N LEU A 183 -35.19 -55.81 9.15
CA LEU A 183 -36.38 -56.06 8.35
C LEU A 183 -36.48 -57.55 8.02
N ARG A 184 -35.39 -58.20 7.57
CA ARG A 184 -35.37 -59.66 7.35
C ARG A 184 -35.66 -60.46 8.61
N GLU A 185 -35.14 -60.02 9.76
CA GLU A 185 -35.42 -60.67 11.05
C GLU A 185 -36.90 -60.52 11.44
N SER A 186 -37.45 -59.33 11.24
CA SER A 186 -38.88 -59.04 11.43
C SER A 186 -39.76 -59.88 10.50
N GLU A 187 -39.41 -59.99 9.21
CA GLU A 187 -40.11 -60.83 8.25
C GLU A 187 -40.08 -62.30 8.66
N LYS A 188 -38.93 -62.82 9.10
CA LYS A 188 -38.85 -64.19 9.66
C LYS A 188 -39.75 -64.37 10.88
N LYS A 189 -39.78 -63.40 11.79
CA LYS A 189 -40.68 -63.42 12.96
C LYS A 189 -42.14 -63.38 12.52
N LEU A 190 -42.47 -62.61 11.49
CA LEU A 190 -43.82 -62.54 10.93
C LEU A 190 -44.24 -63.88 10.29
N ASP A 191 -43.34 -64.54 9.56
CA ASP A 191 -43.57 -65.89 9.02
C ASP A 191 -43.77 -66.92 10.13
N GLU A 192 -42.98 -66.83 11.20
CA GLU A 192 -43.07 -67.71 12.37
C GLU A 192 -44.38 -67.49 13.14
N VAL A 193 -44.80 -66.23 13.33
CA VAL A 193 -46.11 -65.87 13.88
C VAL A 193 -47.22 -66.38 12.98
N THR A 194 -47.13 -66.19 11.66
CA THR A 194 -48.13 -66.66 10.69
C THR A 194 -48.26 -68.19 10.72
N ARG A 195 -47.15 -68.92 10.83
CA ARG A 195 -47.14 -70.38 11.07
C ARG A 195 -47.80 -70.73 12.39
N SER A 196 -47.48 -70.01 13.47
CA SER A 196 -48.07 -70.24 14.80
C SER A 196 -49.58 -69.97 14.82
N VAL A 197 -50.07 -68.96 14.10
CA VAL A 197 -51.49 -68.67 13.93
C VAL A 197 -52.15 -69.76 13.08
N GLY A 198 -51.47 -70.26 12.04
CA GLY A 198 -51.92 -71.42 11.27
C GLY A 198 -52.02 -72.69 12.11
N ASP A 199 -51.07 -72.93 13.01
CA ASP A 199 -51.09 -74.05 13.95
C ASP A 199 -52.12 -73.84 15.07
N GLN A 200 -52.35 -72.61 15.53
CA GLN A 200 -53.47 -72.26 16.40
C GLN A 200 -54.81 -72.47 15.69
N ALA A 201 -54.95 -72.18 14.40
CA ALA A 201 -56.15 -72.47 13.63
C ALA A 201 -56.40 -73.98 13.51
N LYS A 202 -55.34 -74.79 13.35
CA LYS A 202 -55.44 -76.27 13.43
C LYS A 202 -55.78 -76.76 14.83
N MET A 203 -55.24 -76.11 15.86
CA MET A 203 -55.57 -76.38 17.26
C MET A 203 -57.03 -76.02 17.55
N GLN A 204 -57.52 -74.91 17.00
CA GLN A 204 -58.92 -74.49 17.08
C GLN A 204 -59.82 -75.48 16.35
N ALA A 205 -59.44 -75.95 15.16
CA ALA A 205 -60.18 -77.02 14.47
C ALA A 205 -60.18 -78.34 15.26
N ARG A 206 -59.11 -78.63 16.02
CA ARG A 206 -59.07 -79.75 16.98
C ARG A 206 -59.95 -79.50 18.20
N ILE A 207 -60.02 -78.26 18.70
CA ILE A 207 -60.93 -77.84 19.78
C ILE A 207 -62.37 -77.97 19.29
N ASP A 208 -62.71 -77.51 18.09
CA ASP A 208 -64.06 -77.66 17.51
C ASP A 208 -64.42 -79.14 17.31
N LYS A 209 -63.45 -79.98 16.93
CA LYS A 209 -63.63 -81.44 16.86
C LYS A 209 -63.83 -82.05 18.25
N LEU A 210 -63.04 -81.64 19.24
CA LEU A 210 -63.19 -82.04 20.63
C LEU A 210 -64.51 -81.54 21.21
N GLU A 211 -65.00 -80.35 20.88
CA GLU A 211 -66.32 -79.84 21.26
C GLU A 211 -67.44 -80.66 20.62
N LYS A 212 -67.24 -81.15 19.39
CA LYS A 212 -68.16 -82.06 18.72
C LYS A 212 -68.19 -83.44 19.40
N ASP A 213 -67.02 -83.95 19.82
CA ASP A 213 -66.89 -85.19 20.58
C ASP A 213 -67.43 -85.03 22.02
N LEU A 214 -67.26 -83.85 22.62
CA LEU A 214 -67.79 -83.47 23.94
C LEU A 214 -69.30 -83.26 23.86
N LYS A 215 -69.85 -82.82 22.72
CA LYS A 215 -71.28 -82.79 22.43
C LYS A 215 -71.85 -84.22 22.27
N ALA A 216 -71.09 -85.14 21.68
CA ALA A 216 -71.47 -86.56 21.58
C ALA A 216 -71.46 -87.25 22.96
N GLU A 217 -70.49 -86.94 23.83
CA GLU A 217 -70.49 -87.36 25.23
C GLU A 217 -71.53 -86.61 26.09
N ARG A 218 -71.92 -85.37 25.74
CA ARG A 218 -73.03 -84.66 26.39
C ARG A 218 -74.37 -85.40 26.19
N THR A 219 -74.59 -85.97 25.00
CA THR A 219 -75.73 -86.86 24.74
C THR A 219 -75.69 -88.18 25.54
N ARG A 220 -74.52 -88.61 26.05
CA ARG A 220 -74.38 -89.74 26.99
C ARG A 220 -74.50 -89.31 28.46
N LEU A 221 -74.23 -88.05 28.75
CA LEU A 221 -74.35 -87.45 30.09
C LEU A 221 -75.75 -86.89 30.39
N ASP A 222 -76.59 -86.66 29.37
CA ASP A 222 -78.00 -86.25 29.50
C ASP A 222 -78.93 -87.39 30.04
N GLU A 223 -78.40 -88.60 30.29
CA GLU A 223 -79.06 -89.65 31.10
C GLU A 223 -78.69 -89.59 32.61
N ALA A 224 -77.83 -88.66 33.03
CA ALA A 224 -77.40 -88.52 34.42
C ALA A 224 -77.61 -87.09 34.95
N ASN A 225 -78.80 -86.86 35.51
CA ASN A 225 -79.15 -85.88 36.54
C ASN A 225 -78.56 -84.44 36.47
N VAL A 226 -79.45 -83.52 36.10
CA VAL A 226 -79.93 -82.39 36.94
C VAL A 226 -79.02 -81.96 38.11
N THR A 227 -78.33 -80.82 38.01
CA THR A 227 -78.50 -79.61 38.88
C THR A 227 -77.54 -78.47 38.51
N ILE A 228 -78.10 -77.25 38.44
CA ILE A 228 -77.58 -75.95 38.96
C ILE A 228 -76.27 -75.43 38.32
N VAL A 229 -76.34 -74.41 37.44
CA VAL A 229 -76.20 -72.95 37.74
C VAL A 229 -74.83 -72.62 38.32
N ASP A 230 -73.98 -71.86 37.59
CA ASP A 230 -73.76 -70.44 37.86
C ASP A 230 -72.67 -69.79 36.97
N LEU A 231 -72.95 -68.53 36.60
CA LEU A 231 -72.08 -67.39 36.26
C LEU A 231 -70.88 -67.56 35.31
N GLN A 232 -70.90 -66.93 34.14
CA GLN A 232 -70.60 -65.50 33.90
C GLN A 232 -69.13 -65.09 34.16
N GLY A 233 -68.60 -64.31 33.22
CA GLY A 233 -67.70 -63.21 33.55
C GLY A 233 -66.29 -63.31 32.94
N THR A 234 -66.09 -62.91 31.68
CA THR A 234 -65.55 -61.58 31.26
C THR A 234 -64.02 -61.41 31.40
N LYS A 235 -63.29 -61.23 30.28
CA LYS A 235 -62.86 -59.93 29.68
C LYS A 235 -61.48 -59.49 30.22
N ALA A 236 -60.41 -59.59 29.41
CA ALA A 236 -59.85 -58.52 28.57
C ALA A 236 -59.56 -57.22 29.38
N LYS A 237 -58.31 -56.98 29.76
CA LYS A 237 -57.22 -56.32 29.01
C LYS A 237 -57.23 -54.77 29.12
N LEU A 238 -56.04 -54.29 29.51
CA LEU A 238 -55.33 -53.09 29.05
C LEU A 238 -56.06 -51.74 29.14
N ALA A 239 -55.71 -51.01 30.20
CA ALA A 239 -55.51 -49.57 30.15
C ALA A 239 -54.54 -49.21 31.27
N ASP A 240 -53.26 -49.02 30.95
CA ASP A 240 -52.36 -48.09 31.66
C ASP A 240 -50.92 -48.24 31.19
N LYS A 241 -50.53 -47.44 30.20
CA LYS A 241 -49.13 -47.03 29.97
C LYS A 241 -49.07 -45.92 28.92
N LEU A 242 -49.51 -44.71 29.30
CA LEU A 242 -49.15 -43.48 28.61
C LEU A 242 -49.03 -42.35 29.65
N ASN A 243 -47.81 -42.06 30.08
CA ASN A 243 -47.34 -40.76 30.58
C ASN A 243 -45.91 -40.86 31.12
N LYS A 244 -44.90 -40.97 30.24
CA LYS A 244 -43.49 -40.77 30.65
C LYS A 244 -42.47 -40.51 29.53
N ILE A 245 -42.83 -39.78 28.46
CA ILE A 245 -41.86 -39.30 27.44
C ILE A 245 -42.24 -37.87 27.03
N GLN A 246 -41.94 -36.88 27.87
CA GLN A 246 -42.15 -35.47 27.49
C GLN A 246 -41.26 -34.48 28.26
N ILE A 247 -40.02 -34.87 28.60
CA ILE A 247 -39.07 -33.99 29.31
C ILE A 247 -37.68 -33.91 28.63
N GLU A 248 -37.39 -34.71 27.60
CA GLU A 248 -36.06 -34.70 26.96
C GLU A 248 -35.90 -33.77 25.74
N SER A 249 -36.96 -33.13 25.23
CA SER A 249 -36.84 -32.18 24.10
C SER A 249 -36.48 -30.74 24.49
N ASP A 250 -36.65 -30.36 25.76
CA ASP A 250 -36.58 -28.95 26.17
C ASP A 250 -35.18 -28.48 26.64
N ASN A 251 -34.27 -29.43 26.86
CA ASN A 251 -32.90 -29.17 27.34
C ASN A 251 -31.87 -28.91 26.21
N LYS A 252 -32.34 -28.69 24.98
CA LYS A 252 -31.47 -28.42 23.82
C LYS A 252 -32.00 -27.22 23.05
N PHE A 253 -31.24 -26.13 23.00
CA PHE A 253 -31.50 -25.04 22.06
C PHE A 253 -30.71 -25.31 20.78
N ALA A 254 -31.42 -25.49 19.66
CA ALA A 254 -30.83 -25.76 18.34
C ALA A 254 -29.78 -26.89 18.32
N GLY A 255 -29.94 -27.92 19.16
CA GLY A 255 -29.04 -29.08 19.24
C GLY A 255 -27.80 -28.92 20.14
N ILE A 256 -27.61 -27.76 20.79
CA ILE A 256 -26.50 -27.50 21.70
C ILE A 256 -26.92 -27.80 23.15
N ALA A 257 -26.01 -28.42 23.91
CA ALA A 257 -26.18 -28.63 25.34
C ALA A 257 -26.07 -27.28 26.08
N MET A 258 -27.20 -26.81 26.59
CA MET A 258 -27.27 -25.58 27.38
C MET A 258 -26.76 -25.87 28.79
N THR A 259 -25.79 -25.09 29.26
CA THR A 259 -25.07 -25.38 30.51
C THR A 259 -24.53 -24.10 31.15
N GLY A 260 -24.69 -24.02 32.47
CA GLY A 260 -23.94 -23.09 33.30
C GLY A 260 -24.73 -22.58 34.50
N LYS A 261 -24.04 -22.49 35.63
CA LYS A 261 -24.65 -22.10 36.91
C LYS A 261 -24.76 -20.60 37.11
N ASN A 262 -23.69 -19.88 36.79
CA ASN A 262 -23.61 -18.42 36.89
C ASN A 262 -23.39 -17.86 35.48
N VAL A 263 -24.45 -17.28 34.92
CA VAL A 263 -24.52 -17.01 33.48
C VAL A 263 -24.71 -15.53 33.19
N VAL A 264 -23.88 -14.97 32.31
CA VAL A 264 -24.14 -13.64 31.74
C VAL A 264 -24.77 -13.79 30.37
N PHE A 265 -25.95 -13.20 30.18
CA PHE A 265 -26.56 -13.01 28.87
C PHE A 265 -26.10 -11.65 28.36
N LEU A 266 -25.17 -11.65 27.39
CA LEU A 266 -24.62 -10.45 26.78
C LEU A 266 -25.34 -10.21 25.45
N VAL A 267 -26.17 -9.19 25.38
CA VAL A 267 -27.12 -8.96 24.28
C VAL A 267 -26.78 -7.68 23.52
N ASP A 268 -26.56 -7.80 22.23
CA ASP A 268 -26.38 -6.68 21.32
C ASP A 268 -27.70 -5.91 21.19
N MET A 269 -27.62 -4.60 21.35
CA MET A 269 -28.72 -3.66 21.14
C MET A 269 -28.34 -2.55 20.16
N SER A 270 -27.41 -2.81 19.25
CA SER A 270 -27.04 -1.93 18.14
C SER A 270 -28.21 -1.67 17.19
N GLY A 271 -28.10 -0.60 16.39
CA GLY A 271 -29.16 -0.19 15.47
C GLY A 271 -29.58 -1.26 14.44
N SER A 272 -28.70 -2.18 14.07
CA SER A 272 -28.98 -3.29 13.15
C SER A 272 -29.98 -4.30 13.71
N MET A 273 -30.11 -4.38 15.04
CA MET A 273 -31.03 -5.32 15.70
C MET A 273 -32.52 -4.93 15.54
N ASP A 274 -32.82 -3.72 15.05
CA ASP A 274 -34.17 -3.21 14.78
C ASP A 274 -34.38 -2.81 13.30
N ARG A 275 -33.36 -2.94 12.46
CA ARG A 275 -33.35 -2.43 11.07
C ARG A 275 -32.73 -3.42 10.07
N THR A 276 -33.03 -3.24 8.79
CA THR A 276 -32.28 -3.85 7.67
C THR A 276 -31.26 -2.86 7.09
N GLU A 277 -30.44 -3.32 6.14
CA GLU A 277 -29.32 -2.58 5.55
C GLU A 277 -29.70 -1.20 4.97
N GLU A 278 -30.94 -1.04 4.46
CA GLU A 278 -31.45 0.23 3.90
C GLU A 278 -32.03 1.18 4.96
N ASN A 279 -31.72 0.98 6.24
CA ASN A 279 -32.26 1.75 7.35
C ASN A 279 -33.79 1.62 7.50
N VAL A 280 -34.37 0.58 6.89
CA VAL A 280 -35.80 0.27 6.95
C VAL A 280 -36.08 -0.48 8.26
N PRO A 281 -37.10 -0.07 9.04
CA PRO A 281 -37.49 -0.79 10.26
C PRO A 281 -37.83 -2.25 9.97
N ALA A 282 -37.27 -3.16 10.77
CA ALA A 282 -37.49 -4.60 10.67
C ALA A 282 -38.27 -5.06 11.91
N PRO A 283 -39.61 -4.92 11.93
CA PRO A 283 -40.42 -4.98 13.14
C PRO A 283 -40.32 -6.31 13.90
N ASP A 284 -39.93 -7.39 13.22
CA ASP A 284 -39.84 -8.74 13.81
C ASP A 284 -38.45 -9.08 14.37
N LYS A 285 -37.37 -8.37 13.98
CA LYS A 285 -35.99 -8.72 14.39
C LYS A 285 -35.82 -8.62 15.91
N TRP A 286 -36.13 -7.46 16.49
CA TRP A 286 -35.97 -7.23 17.93
C TRP A 286 -36.89 -8.14 18.78
N PRO A 287 -38.18 -8.30 18.47
CA PRO A 287 -39.02 -9.33 19.11
C PRO A 287 -38.38 -10.73 19.11
N THR A 288 -37.86 -11.19 17.97
CA THR A 288 -37.23 -12.51 17.89
C THR A 288 -35.99 -12.63 18.78
N VAL A 289 -35.18 -11.57 18.92
CA VAL A 289 -34.03 -11.55 19.85
C VAL A 289 -34.52 -11.70 21.30
N ARG A 290 -35.52 -10.90 21.71
CA ARG A 290 -36.09 -10.95 23.07
C ARG A 290 -36.62 -12.34 23.41
N ASP A 291 -37.37 -12.94 22.48
CA ASP A 291 -37.93 -14.28 22.64
C ASP A 291 -36.83 -15.34 22.71
N THR A 292 -35.77 -15.17 21.92
CA THR A 292 -34.63 -16.10 21.91
C THR A 292 -33.84 -16.04 23.21
N VAL A 293 -33.61 -14.85 23.77
CA VAL A 293 -33.01 -14.71 25.11
C VAL A 293 -33.84 -15.47 26.15
N CYS A 294 -35.17 -15.31 26.13
CA CYS A 294 -36.07 -16.01 27.06
C CYS A 294 -36.06 -17.54 26.84
N LYS A 295 -36.05 -18.00 25.59
CA LYS A 295 -35.92 -19.44 25.25
C LYS A 295 -34.61 -20.02 25.76
N VAL A 296 -33.50 -19.33 25.53
CA VAL A 296 -32.17 -19.74 26.00
C VAL A 296 -32.13 -19.80 27.53
N MET A 297 -32.69 -18.81 28.23
CA MET A 297 -32.83 -18.85 29.70
C MET A 297 -33.62 -20.07 30.19
N ARG A 298 -34.75 -20.40 29.54
CA ARG A 298 -35.57 -21.59 29.88
C ARG A 298 -34.84 -22.91 29.67
N SER A 299 -34.00 -22.98 28.64
CA SER A 299 -33.32 -24.23 28.24
C SER A 299 -32.08 -24.57 29.07
N ILE A 300 -31.60 -23.71 29.97
CA ILE A 300 -30.45 -24.00 30.83
C ILE A 300 -30.94 -24.71 32.10
N PRO A 301 -30.66 -26.01 32.28
CA PRO A 301 -31.23 -26.80 33.38
C PRO A 301 -30.61 -26.47 34.74
N ASP A 302 -29.36 -26.00 34.76
CA ASP A 302 -28.55 -25.77 35.96
C ASP A 302 -28.35 -24.28 36.30
N LEU A 303 -29.16 -23.39 35.74
CA LEU A 303 -29.06 -21.95 35.97
C LEU A 303 -29.43 -21.60 37.42
N GLU A 304 -28.46 -21.07 38.17
CA GLU A 304 -28.65 -20.63 39.57
C GLU A 304 -28.70 -19.10 39.66
N LYS A 305 -27.77 -18.43 38.96
CA LYS A 305 -27.64 -16.97 38.95
C LYS A 305 -27.43 -16.45 37.54
N PHE A 306 -27.95 -15.25 37.28
CA PHE A 306 -27.80 -14.63 35.98
C PHE A 306 -27.56 -13.12 36.06
N GLN A 307 -27.02 -12.59 34.97
CA GLN A 307 -27.07 -11.17 34.68
C GLN A 307 -27.38 -10.97 33.20
N VAL A 308 -28.16 -9.94 32.88
CA VAL A 308 -28.37 -9.53 31.49
C VAL A 308 -27.71 -8.18 31.26
N ILE A 309 -26.71 -8.18 30.38
CA ILE A 309 -25.92 -7.01 30.01
C ILE A 309 -26.25 -6.70 28.55
N LEU A 310 -26.67 -5.46 28.30
CA LEU A 310 -26.91 -4.95 26.96
C LEU A 310 -25.74 -4.09 26.54
N PHE A 311 -25.34 -4.19 25.28
CA PHE A 311 -24.29 -3.34 24.73
C PHE A 311 -24.67 -2.81 23.35
N SER A 312 -24.31 -1.56 23.11
CA SER A 312 -24.23 -0.96 21.77
C SER A 312 -23.01 -0.06 21.75
N GLY A 313 -23.14 1.27 21.63
CA GLY A 313 -22.01 2.20 21.82
C GLY A 313 -21.55 2.25 23.30
N ARG A 314 -22.46 1.90 24.21
CA ARG A 314 -22.26 1.85 25.67
C ARG A 314 -22.90 0.60 26.28
N VAL A 315 -22.48 0.27 27.50
CA VAL A 315 -23.00 -0.88 28.26
C VAL A 315 -24.11 -0.44 29.21
N ARG A 316 -25.16 -1.26 29.33
CA ARG A 316 -26.26 -1.07 30.30
C ARG A 316 -26.65 -2.41 30.91
N TYR A 317 -27.01 -2.39 32.19
CA TYR A 317 -27.64 -3.54 32.82
C TYR A 317 -29.14 -3.49 32.59
N LEU A 318 -29.73 -4.62 32.21
CA LEU A 318 -31.18 -4.70 31.98
C LEU A 318 -31.98 -4.59 33.29
N LEU A 319 -31.41 -5.13 34.37
CA LEU A 319 -31.97 -5.14 35.72
C LEU A 319 -31.07 -4.32 36.65
N GLU A 320 -30.69 -4.90 37.80
CA GLU A 320 -29.80 -4.26 38.77
C GLU A 320 -28.34 -4.41 38.35
N ALA A 321 -27.53 -3.37 38.56
CA ALA A 321 -26.14 -3.31 38.13
C ALA A 321 -25.19 -3.96 39.14
N GLY A 322 -24.16 -4.65 38.66
CA GLY A 322 -22.99 -5.06 39.44
C GLY A 322 -23.17 -6.29 40.33
N GLU A 323 -24.40 -6.72 40.62
CA GLU A 323 -24.69 -7.92 41.43
C GLU A 323 -25.31 -9.04 40.60
N TRP A 324 -25.28 -10.26 41.15
CA TRP A 324 -25.89 -11.44 40.52
C TRP A 324 -27.38 -11.54 40.88
N MET A 325 -28.24 -11.79 39.89
CA MET A 325 -29.66 -12.04 40.12
C MET A 325 -29.91 -13.54 40.35
N PRO A 326 -30.66 -13.95 41.40
CA PRO A 326 -31.06 -15.34 41.56
C PRO A 326 -32.07 -15.74 40.46
N TYR A 327 -31.94 -16.95 39.95
CA TYR A 327 -32.86 -17.49 38.95
C TYR A 327 -34.06 -18.18 39.60
N GLU A 328 -35.25 -17.62 39.40
CA GLU A 328 -36.54 -18.09 39.92
C GLU A 328 -37.43 -18.64 38.78
N LYS A 329 -36.83 -19.36 37.83
CA LYS A 329 -37.52 -19.94 36.67
C LYS A 329 -38.35 -18.87 35.93
N GLU A 330 -39.64 -19.12 35.73
CA GLU A 330 -40.52 -18.27 34.92
C GLU A 330 -40.62 -16.84 35.43
N LYS A 331 -40.54 -16.60 36.75
CA LYS A 331 -40.56 -15.23 37.30
C LYS A 331 -39.38 -14.38 36.82
N SER A 332 -38.19 -14.97 36.77
CA SER A 332 -36.99 -14.28 36.28
C SER A 332 -37.10 -14.01 34.77
N ILE A 333 -37.64 -14.97 34.02
CA ILE A 333 -37.84 -14.83 32.57
C ILE A 333 -38.86 -13.74 32.27
N ASP A 334 -40.00 -13.70 32.97
CA ASP A 334 -41.01 -12.65 32.83
C ASP A 334 -40.44 -11.26 33.15
N ARG A 335 -39.62 -11.16 34.21
CA ARG A 335 -38.93 -9.91 34.58
C ARG A 335 -37.98 -9.46 33.48
N VAL A 336 -37.19 -10.37 32.91
CA VAL A 336 -36.28 -10.08 31.79
C VAL A 336 -37.06 -9.69 30.54
N HIS A 337 -38.09 -10.45 30.17
CA HIS A 337 -38.94 -10.19 29.00
C HIS A 337 -39.60 -8.81 29.08
N LYS A 338 -40.17 -8.46 30.23
CA LYS A 338 -40.78 -7.14 30.46
C LYS A 338 -39.74 -6.01 30.36
N ALA A 339 -38.56 -6.20 30.96
CA ALA A 339 -37.51 -5.20 30.93
C ALA A 339 -36.97 -4.99 29.51
N ILE A 340 -36.66 -6.07 28.78
CA ILE A 340 -36.06 -5.99 27.43
C ILE A 340 -37.06 -5.48 26.40
N THR A 341 -38.36 -5.67 26.62
CA THR A 341 -39.42 -5.07 25.79
C THR A 341 -39.40 -3.54 25.83
N ALA A 342 -39.01 -2.94 26.96
CA ALA A 342 -38.90 -1.48 27.09
C ALA A 342 -37.60 -0.91 26.46
N VAL A 343 -36.70 -1.76 25.98
CA VAL A 343 -35.44 -1.34 25.36
C VAL A 343 -35.63 -1.16 23.86
N LYS A 344 -35.10 -0.05 23.35
CA LYS A 344 -35.02 0.24 21.92
C LYS A 344 -33.57 0.10 21.44
N PRO A 345 -33.28 -0.77 20.46
CA PRO A 345 -31.94 -0.89 19.88
C PRO A 345 -31.52 0.41 19.16
N ALA A 346 -30.28 0.82 19.37
CA ALA A 346 -29.68 2.03 18.81
C ALA A 346 -28.16 2.05 19.03
N GLU A 347 -27.49 2.97 18.33
CA GLU A 347 -26.04 3.20 18.37
C GLU A 347 -25.22 2.09 17.68
N ASP A 348 -23.90 2.26 17.69
CA ASP A 348 -22.92 1.36 17.08
C ASP A 348 -22.73 0.07 17.91
N THR A 349 -21.85 -0.84 17.46
CA THR A 349 -21.62 -2.13 18.10
C THR A 349 -20.25 -2.17 18.79
N ASN A 350 -20.20 -1.80 20.08
CA ASN A 350 -18.99 -1.84 20.92
C ASN A 350 -18.91 -3.15 21.72
N LEU A 351 -18.57 -4.25 21.03
CA LEU A 351 -18.41 -5.56 21.68
C LEU A 351 -17.34 -5.56 22.79
N TYR A 352 -16.29 -4.73 22.65
CA TYR A 352 -15.22 -4.68 23.63
C TYR A 352 -15.78 -4.30 25.00
N ALA A 353 -16.56 -3.22 25.07
CA ALA A 353 -17.13 -2.76 26.33
C ALA A 353 -18.09 -3.80 26.92
N GLY A 354 -18.91 -4.44 26.09
CA GLY A 354 -19.83 -5.51 26.52
C GLY A 354 -19.10 -6.71 27.15
N LEU A 355 -18.05 -7.19 26.49
CA LEU A 355 -17.24 -8.30 26.99
C LEU A 355 -16.43 -7.89 28.23
N GLU A 356 -15.85 -6.69 28.25
CA GLU A 356 -15.16 -6.17 29.43
C GLU A 356 -16.08 -6.15 30.66
N GLU A 357 -17.32 -5.69 30.50
CA GLU A 357 -18.28 -5.66 31.60
C GLU A 357 -18.70 -7.07 32.03
N ALA A 358 -18.95 -7.98 31.08
CA ALA A 358 -19.27 -9.37 31.39
C ALA A 358 -18.14 -10.05 32.20
N PHE A 359 -16.88 -9.83 31.80
CA PHE A 359 -15.73 -10.48 32.42
C PHE A 359 -15.34 -9.92 33.79
N LYS A 360 -15.89 -8.78 34.24
CA LYS A 360 -15.81 -8.35 35.65
C LYS A 360 -16.43 -9.39 36.59
N TYR A 361 -17.40 -10.17 36.13
CA TYR A 361 -18.01 -11.25 36.90
C TYR A 361 -17.13 -12.51 36.98
N ARG A 362 -16.01 -12.59 36.26
CA ARG A 362 -15.08 -13.73 36.33
C ARG A 362 -14.53 -13.93 37.74
N ALA A 363 -14.21 -12.85 38.45
CA ALA A 363 -13.82 -12.92 39.86
C ALA A 363 -14.97 -13.33 40.79
N LYS A 364 -16.22 -13.11 40.36
CA LYS A 364 -17.46 -13.45 41.09
C LYS A 364 -18.04 -14.82 40.67
N GLY A 365 -17.26 -15.67 39.99
CA GLY A 365 -17.65 -17.04 39.64
C GLY A 365 -18.45 -17.19 38.34
N LEU A 366 -18.30 -16.28 37.37
CA LEU A 366 -18.85 -16.44 36.01
C LEU A 366 -18.40 -17.78 35.40
N ASP A 367 -19.36 -18.55 34.92
CA ASP A 367 -19.14 -19.86 34.29
C ASP A 367 -19.34 -19.81 32.77
N THR A 368 -20.46 -19.21 32.34
CA THR A 368 -20.85 -19.17 30.93
C THR A 368 -21.34 -17.78 30.53
N VAL A 369 -20.97 -17.34 29.33
CA VAL A 369 -21.55 -16.18 28.64
C VAL A 369 -22.38 -16.69 27.46
N TYR A 370 -23.65 -16.32 27.40
CA TYR A 370 -24.44 -16.44 26.18
C TYR A 370 -24.44 -15.09 25.47
N PHE A 371 -23.83 -15.08 24.29
CA PHE A 371 -23.57 -13.88 23.51
C PHE A 371 -24.55 -13.79 22.34
N PHE A 372 -25.36 -12.74 22.27
CA PHE A 372 -26.39 -12.52 21.25
C PHE A 372 -26.00 -11.32 20.41
N SER A 373 -25.78 -11.51 19.10
CA SER A 373 -25.25 -10.46 18.21
C SER A 373 -25.68 -10.68 16.77
N ASP A 374 -25.89 -9.60 16.01
CA ASP A 374 -26.09 -9.66 14.56
C ASP A 374 -24.94 -9.04 13.75
N GLY A 375 -24.06 -8.27 14.40
CA GLY A 375 -22.98 -7.55 13.74
C GLY A 375 -21.56 -7.90 14.21
N LEU A 376 -20.59 -7.40 13.44
CA LEU A 376 -19.18 -7.31 13.83
C LEU A 376 -18.95 -6.07 14.71
N PRO A 377 -17.85 -6.00 15.48
CA PRO A 377 -17.51 -4.82 16.26
C PRO A 377 -17.20 -3.62 15.35
N THR A 378 -17.97 -2.54 15.47
CA THR A 378 -17.78 -1.31 14.69
C THR A 378 -17.12 -0.19 15.48
N SER A 379 -17.14 -0.26 16.81
CA SER A 379 -16.53 0.71 17.72
C SER A 379 -15.85 0.06 18.93
N GLY A 380 -15.07 0.84 19.68
CA GLY A 380 -14.30 0.39 20.84
C GLY A 380 -12.78 0.48 20.65
N PRO A 381 -12.00 0.21 21.71
CA PRO A 381 -10.55 0.24 21.63
C PRO A 381 -9.98 -0.89 20.76
N GLY A 382 -8.78 -0.69 20.25
CA GLY A 382 -8.08 -1.65 19.39
C GLY A 382 -7.55 -1.06 18.08
N LEU A 383 -7.98 0.15 17.74
CA LEU A 383 -7.44 0.96 16.65
C LEU A 383 -6.36 1.91 17.17
N THR A 384 -5.37 2.21 16.34
CA THR A 384 -4.42 3.30 16.61
C THR A 384 -5.06 4.66 16.30
N ALA A 385 -4.55 5.73 16.90
CA ALA A 385 -5.05 7.10 16.65
C ALA A 385 -4.94 7.55 15.18
N VAL A 386 -4.11 6.89 14.37
CA VAL A 386 -4.06 7.11 12.92
C VAL A 386 -5.22 6.37 12.25
N GLN A 387 -5.40 5.08 12.55
CA GLN A 387 -6.47 4.26 11.99
C GLN A 387 -7.87 4.79 12.32
N GLU A 388 -8.10 5.31 13.53
CA GLU A 388 -9.40 5.92 13.85
C GLU A 388 -9.77 7.06 12.91
N ARG A 389 -8.78 7.85 12.47
CA ARG A 389 -8.96 9.02 11.60
C ARG A 389 -8.91 8.70 10.11
N SER A 390 -8.11 7.71 9.70
CA SER A 390 -7.84 7.44 8.28
C SER A 390 -8.64 6.27 7.71
N LEU A 391 -9.15 5.36 8.55
CA LEU A 391 -9.78 4.12 8.09
C LEU A 391 -11.24 4.37 7.71
N THR A 392 -11.51 4.41 6.40
CA THR A 392 -12.84 4.64 5.82
C THR A 392 -13.61 3.35 5.57
N SER A 393 -12.94 2.19 5.49
CA SER A 393 -13.59 0.89 5.31
C SER A 393 -14.09 0.32 6.63
N GLU A 394 -15.41 0.09 6.73
CA GLU A 394 -16.04 -0.53 7.89
C GLU A 394 -15.68 -2.03 8.04
N THR A 395 -15.48 -2.74 6.93
CA THR A 395 -15.04 -4.13 6.93
C THR A 395 -13.64 -4.26 7.52
N GLU A 396 -12.71 -3.40 7.10
CA GLU A 396 -11.35 -3.42 7.64
C GLU A 396 -11.32 -3.02 9.12
N ARG A 397 -12.13 -2.01 9.49
CA ARG A 397 -12.33 -1.59 10.89
C ARG A 397 -12.76 -2.76 11.75
N SER A 398 -13.81 -3.44 11.31
CA SER A 398 -14.41 -4.59 11.98
C SER A 398 -13.44 -5.75 12.11
N ALA A 399 -12.62 -6.02 11.10
CA ALA A 399 -11.61 -7.06 11.15
C ALA A 399 -10.50 -6.77 12.19
N ILE A 400 -10.04 -5.52 12.29
CA ILE A 400 -9.03 -5.11 13.28
C ILE A 400 -9.60 -5.22 14.70
N LEU A 401 -10.79 -4.67 14.93
CA LEU A 401 -11.46 -4.71 16.23
C LEU A 401 -11.77 -6.15 16.67
N SER A 402 -12.27 -6.99 15.75
CA SER A 402 -12.52 -8.42 16.00
C SER A 402 -11.26 -9.15 16.46
N ARG A 403 -10.12 -8.87 15.80
CA ARG A 403 -8.82 -9.45 16.17
C ARG A 403 -8.34 -8.95 17.52
N HIS A 404 -8.55 -7.66 17.82
CA HIS A 404 -8.23 -7.09 19.12
C HIS A 404 -9.02 -7.77 20.23
N ILE A 405 -10.34 -7.90 20.09
CA ILE A 405 -11.22 -8.55 21.08
C ILE A 405 -10.82 -10.00 21.34
N ARG A 406 -10.63 -10.81 20.28
CA ARG A 406 -10.22 -12.21 20.43
C ARG A 406 -8.87 -12.35 21.11
N ARG A 407 -7.92 -11.45 20.81
CA ARG A 407 -6.63 -11.40 21.51
C ARG A 407 -6.82 -11.06 22.98
N THR A 408 -7.61 -10.05 23.32
CA THR A 408 -7.86 -9.63 24.70
C THR A 408 -8.55 -10.72 25.52
N LEU A 409 -9.48 -11.48 24.92
CA LEU A 409 -10.06 -12.67 25.55
C LEU A 409 -8.99 -13.72 25.87
N ALA A 410 -8.13 -14.05 24.91
CA ALA A 410 -7.10 -15.07 25.09
C ALA A 410 -6.02 -14.66 26.10
N THR A 411 -5.63 -13.39 26.15
CA THR A 411 -4.50 -12.92 26.96
C THR A 411 -4.88 -12.37 28.33
N THR A 412 -6.09 -11.79 28.45
CA THR A 412 -6.49 -10.99 29.61
C THR A 412 -7.75 -11.53 30.26
N TRP A 413 -8.90 -11.43 29.58
CA TRP A 413 -10.20 -11.69 30.20
C TRP A 413 -10.44 -13.17 30.51
N ASN A 414 -10.16 -14.05 29.55
CA ASN A 414 -10.38 -15.49 29.65
C ASN A 414 -9.09 -16.32 29.53
N ARG A 415 -7.98 -15.73 29.98
CA ARG A 415 -6.68 -16.41 29.98
C ARG A 415 -6.74 -17.71 30.82
N PRO A 416 -6.04 -18.77 30.43
CA PRO A 416 -5.91 -19.97 31.26
C PRO A 416 -5.25 -19.63 32.60
N GLU A 417 -5.92 -19.94 33.72
CA GLU A 417 -5.36 -19.77 35.07
C GLU A 417 -5.38 -21.13 35.79
N PRO A 418 -4.28 -21.56 36.43
CA PRO A 418 -4.26 -22.80 37.20
C PRO A 418 -5.37 -22.82 38.25
N GLY A 419 -6.20 -23.87 38.26
CA GLY A 419 -7.28 -24.06 39.22
C GLY A 419 -8.56 -23.26 38.94
N LYS A 420 -8.64 -22.49 37.84
CA LYS A 420 -9.89 -21.87 37.39
C LYS A 420 -10.29 -22.39 36.01
N ALA A 421 -11.53 -22.86 35.91
CA ALA A 421 -12.11 -23.21 34.62
C ALA A 421 -12.17 -21.98 33.70
N LYS A 422 -12.06 -22.22 32.41
CA LYS A 422 -12.24 -21.21 31.38
C LYS A 422 -13.73 -20.87 31.28
N VAL A 423 -14.05 -19.58 31.15
CA VAL A 423 -15.44 -19.14 30.95
C VAL A 423 -15.89 -19.58 29.56
N ARG A 424 -17.01 -20.27 29.48
CA ARG A 424 -17.56 -20.75 28.20
C ARG A 424 -18.28 -19.62 27.49
N ILE A 425 -18.04 -19.41 26.20
CA ILE A 425 -18.77 -18.39 25.42
C ILE A 425 -19.59 -19.07 24.34
N ASN A 426 -20.91 -19.10 24.52
CA ASN A 426 -21.84 -19.62 23.53
C ASN A 426 -22.44 -18.45 22.74
N SER A 427 -22.27 -18.41 21.42
CA SER A 427 -22.78 -17.31 20.61
C SER A 427 -24.04 -17.69 19.84
N ILE A 428 -25.04 -16.81 19.85
CA ILE A 428 -26.26 -16.88 19.06
C ILE A 428 -26.20 -15.70 18.07
N GLY A 429 -25.92 -16.02 16.81
CA GLY A 429 -25.89 -15.06 15.72
C GLY A 429 -27.29 -14.86 15.13
N PHE A 430 -27.72 -13.61 15.00
CA PHE A 430 -29.01 -13.25 14.39
C PHE A 430 -28.81 -12.65 13.02
N PHE A 431 -29.59 -13.08 12.03
CA PHE A 431 -29.87 -12.35 10.78
C PHE A 431 -28.65 -11.71 10.08
N TYR A 432 -27.50 -12.37 10.15
CA TYR A 432 -26.27 -11.84 9.58
C TYR A 432 -26.20 -12.20 8.09
N GLU A 433 -26.12 -11.17 7.25
CA GLU A 433 -26.03 -11.33 5.78
C GLU A 433 -24.59 -11.63 5.34
N SER A 434 -23.60 -11.19 6.13
CA SER A 434 -22.19 -11.46 5.88
C SER A 434 -21.74 -12.77 6.53
N PRO A 435 -21.07 -13.67 5.77
CA PRO A 435 -20.46 -14.87 6.34
C PRO A 435 -19.37 -14.54 7.38
N ASP A 436 -18.83 -13.32 7.37
CA ASP A 436 -17.79 -12.89 8.31
C ASP A 436 -18.30 -12.77 9.75
N VAL A 437 -19.55 -12.35 9.95
CA VAL A 437 -20.18 -12.32 11.28
C VAL A 437 -20.27 -13.74 11.84
N GLY A 438 -20.81 -14.67 11.04
CA GLY A 438 -20.92 -16.08 11.43
C GLY A 438 -19.56 -16.70 11.73
N ALA A 439 -18.55 -16.41 10.90
CA ALA A 439 -17.17 -16.87 11.12
C ALA A 439 -16.56 -16.29 12.41
N PHE A 440 -16.80 -15.01 12.69
CA PHE A 440 -16.34 -14.36 13.91
C PHE A 440 -16.99 -14.96 15.17
N LEU A 441 -18.31 -15.08 15.20
CA LEU A 441 -19.05 -15.64 16.34
C LEU A 441 -18.72 -17.11 16.57
N TRP A 442 -18.55 -17.88 15.49
CA TRP A 442 -18.08 -19.26 15.57
C TRP A 442 -16.67 -19.36 16.15
N ALA A 443 -15.73 -18.55 15.66
CA ALA A 443 -14.36 -18.53 16.17
C ALA A 443 -14.31 -18.10 17.64
N LEU A 444 -15.05 -17.05 18.00
CA LEU A 444 -15.19 -16.55 19.36
C LEU A 444 -15.66 -17.65 20.32
N SER A 445 -16.68 -18.41 19.91
CA SER A 445 -17.25 -19.47 20.73
C SER A 445 -16.29 -20.65 20.86
N ARG A 446 -15.76 -21.12 19.72
CA ARG A 446 -14.84 -22.27 19.67
C ARG A 446 -13.56 -22.02 20.46
N GLU A 447 -13.02 -20.80 20.40
CA GLU A 447 -11.82 -20.44 21.15
C GLU A 447 -12.03 -20.35 22.66
N ASN A 448 -13.29 -20.34 23.12
CA ASN A 448 -13.66 -20.23 24.52
C ASN A 448 -14.59 -21.38 24.94
N ASP A 449 -14.33 -22.60 24.45
CA ASP A 449 -15.00 -23.84 24.85
C ASP A 449 -16.54 -23.77 24.81
N GLY A 450 -17.08 -22.95 23.90
CA GLY A 450 -18.51 -22.80 23.68
C GLY A 450 -18.91 -23.15 22.25
N SER A 451 -20.21 -23.00 21.98
CA SER A 451 -20.84 -23.38 20.72
C SER A 451 -21.52 -22.19 20.06
N PHE A 452 -21.69 -22.27 18.73
CA PHE A 452 -22.31 -21.22 17.93
C PHE A 452 -23.61 -21.71 17.28
N VAL A 453 -24.66 -20.90 17.36
CA VAL A 453 -25.92 -21.06 16.62
C VAL A 453 -26.10 -19.88 15.69
N GLY A 454 -26.30 -20.16 14.40
CA GLY A 454 -26.75 -19.16 13.44
C GLY A 454 -28.27 -19.23 13.24
N MET A 455 -28.96 -18.11 13.44
CA MET A 455 -30.39 -17.94 13.17
C MET A 455 -30.55 -17.24 11.81
N SER A 456 -30.95 -18.00 10.79
CA SER A 456 -30.96 -17.56 9.39
C SER A 456 -32.31 -17.05 8.87
N ARG A 457 -33.40 -17.14 9.66
CA ARG A 457 -34.74 -16.64 9.29
C ARG A 457 -35.45 -16.06 10.52
N PRO A 458 -36.15 -14.91 10.40
CA PRO A 458 -37.01 -14.38 11.46
C PRO A 458 -38.13 -15.35 11.85
#